data_AF-A0AA36PHV1-F1
#
_entry.id   AF-A0AA36PHV1-F1
#
_cell.length_a   1.000
_cell.length_b   1.000
_cell.length_c   1.000
_cell.angle_alpha   90.00
_cell.angle_beta   90.00
_cell.angle_gamma   90.00
#
_symmetry.space_group_name_H-M   'P 1'
#
loop_
_entity.id
_entity.type
_entity.pdbx_description
1 polymer ?
#
loop_
_entity_poly.entity_id
_entity_poly.type
_entity_poly.pdbx_seq_one_letter_code
_entity_poly.pdbx_strand_id
1 'polypeptide(L)'
;MEVSDSYGPSNPMAGNVYKMQYRGDGKYNYKVLNNGNNYTGKYKYEKVADNIGIISSEEMFGADLTQYTLTLMCDNANSGVYFYQQSDGVAGSRSNTSRYFLLN
;
A
#
# COMPACT_ATOMS: atom_id res chain seq x y z
N MET A 1 12.79 -4.23 14.18
CA MET A 1 11.88 -3.83 15.25
C MET A 1 10.53 -4.44 14.91
N GLU A 2 10.09 -5.44 15.64
CA GLU A 2 8.76 -6.04 15.44
C GLU A 2 7.70 -5.04 15.88
N VAL A 3 6.68 -4.83 15.05
CA VAL A 3 5.54 -3.98 15.38
C VAL A 3 4.54 -4.86 16.14
N SER A 4 4.44 -4.66 17.46
CA SER A 4 3.61 -5.49 18.35
C SER A 4 2.10 -5.23 18.21
N ASP A 5 1.71 -4.10 17.61
CA ASP A 5 0.31 -3.72 17.41
C ASP A 5 0.04 -3.47 15.93
N SER A 6 -0.85 -4.28 15.35
CA SER A 6 -1.27 -4.17 13.94
C SER A 6 -1.98 -2.84 13.63
N TYR A 7 -2.38 -2.08 14.67
CA TYR A 7 -2.96 -0.75 14.61
C TYR A 7 -2.58 0.05 15.87
N GLY A 8 -1.94 1.21 15.71
CA GLY A 8 -1.60 2.08 16.85
C GLY A 8 -0.78 3.32 16.44
N PRO A 9 -0.75 4.38 17.27
CA PRO A 9 0.02 5.60 16.99
C PRO A 9 1.54 5.36 16.98
N SER A 10 1.99 4.22 17.52
CA SER A 10 3.37 3.73 17.46
C SER A 10 3.73 3.08 16.11
N ASN A 11 2.79 2.97 15.17
CA ASN A 11 3.09 2.46 13.83
C ASN A 11 4.10 3.42 13.16
N PRO A 12 5.33 2.96 12.82
CA PRO A 12 6.37 3.82 12.26
C PRO A 12 5.99 4.41 10.90
N MET A 13 4.95 3.87 10.25
CA MET A 13 4.45 4.34 8.98
C MET A 13 3.25 5.30 9.10
N ALA A 14 2.76 5.58 10.30
CA ALA A 14 1.70 6.56 10.52
C ALA A 14 2.13 7.96 10.07
N GLY A 15 1.21 8.70 9.44
CA GLY A 15 1.45 10.07 8.96
C GLY A 15 2.31 10.18 7.69
N ASN A 16 2.79 9.06 7.12
CA ASN A 16 3.47 9.07 5.83
C ASN A 16 2.47 9.20 4.68
N VAL A 17 2.84 10.01 3.70
CA VAL A 17 2.13 10.16 2.44
C VAL A 17 2.95 9.50 1.34
N TYR A 18 2.27 8.70 0.52
CA TYR A 18 2.89 7.98 -0.58
C TYR A 18 2.32 8.44 -1.91
N LYS A 19 3.19 8.63 -2.91
CA LYS A 19 2.79 8.76 -4.32
C LYS A 19 3.10 7.46 -5.02
N MET A 20 2.07 6.71 -5.38
CA MET A 20 2.20 5.45 -6.14
C MET A 20 1.94 5.69 -7.62
N GLN A 21 2.74 5.05 -8.48
CA GLN A 21 2.58 5.04 -9.92
C GLN A 21 2.52 3.60 -10.41
N TYR A 22 1.32 3.18 -10.83
CA TYR A 22 1.07 1.86 -11.41
C TYR A 22 1.30 1.90 -12.92
N ARG A 23 1.95 0.86 -13.46
CA ARG A 23 2.30 0.72 -14.88
C ARG A 23 1.61 -0.49 -15.49
N GLY A 24 1.24 -0.40 -16.77
CA GLY A 24 0.55 -1.49 -17.48
C GLY A 24 1.33 -2.81 -17.60
N ASP A 25 2.62 -2.84 -17.25
CA ASP A 25 3.45 -4.05 -17.22
C ASP A 25 3.41 -4.79 -15.87
N GLY A 26 2.44 -4.48 -15.00
CA GLY A 26 2.28 -5.12 -13.70
C GLY A 26 3.33 -4.69 -12.68
N LYS A 27 4.01 -3.56 -12.91
CA LYS A 27 4.97 -2.96 -11.98
C LYS A 27 4.44 -1.65 -11.42
N TYR A 28 4.87 -1.29 -10.22
CA TYR A 28 4.64 0.04 -9.68
C TYR A 28 5.93 0.62 -9.12
N ASN A 29 5.97 1.94 -9.04
CA ASN A 29 6.93 2.67 -8.22
C ASN A 29 6.14 3.43 -7.16
N TYR A 30 6.70 3.63 -5.98
CA TYR A 30 6.19 4.67 -5.10
C TYR A 30 7.30 5.46 -4.43
N LYS A 31 6.94 6.70 -4.12
CA LYS A 31 7.77 7.64 -3.37
C LYS A 31 7.12 7.91 -2.04
N VAL A 32 7.90 7.79 -0.96
CA VAL A 32 7.53 8.31 0.36
C VAL A 32 7.79 9.80 0.33
N LEU A 33 6.74 10.62 0.40
CA LEU A 33 6.88 12.06 0.23
C LEU A 33 7.59 12.71 1.43
N ASN A 34 7.47 12.11 2.62
CA ASN A 34 8.06 12.62 3.86
C ASN A 34 9.60 12.57 3.88
N ASN A 35 10.21 11.54 3.30
CA ASN A 35 11.66 11.33 3.35
C ASN A 35 12.32 11.18 1.96
N GLY A 36 11.52 11.15 0.88
CA GLY A 36 12.01 11.10 -0.49
C GLY A 36 12.41 9.71 -1.00
N ASN A 37 12.33 8.67 -0.17
CA ASN A 37 12.68 7.30 -0.56
C ASN A 37 11.80 6.82 -1.71
N ASN A 38 12.38 6.04 -2.61
CA ASN A 38 11.70 5.46 -3.76
C ASN A 38 11.85 3.95 -3.74
N TYR A 39 10.77 3.27 -4.07
CA TYR A 39 10.67 1.83 -4.08
C TYR A 39 9.93 1.37 -5.32
N THR A 40 10.13 0.11 -5.67
CA THR A 40 9.53 -0.50 -6.85
C THR A 40 9.06 -1.90 -6.51
N GLY A 41 7.95 -2.30 -7.08
CA GLY A 41 7.38 -3.62 -6.86
C GLY A 41 6.55 -4.10 -8.03
N LYS A 42 5.98 -5.29 -7.86
CA LYS A 42 5.00 -5.87 -8.79
C LYS A 42 3.61 -5.79 -8.18
N TYR A 43 2.60 -5.66 -9.02
CA TYR A 43 1.22 -5.66 -8.56
C TYR A 43 0.29 -6.41 -9.50
N LYS A 44 -0.84 -6.83 -8.93
CA LYS A 44 -2.02 -7.28 -9.65
C LYS A 44 -3.24 -6.52 -9.13
N TYR A 45 -4.05 -5.98 -10.03
CA TYR A 45 -5.32 -5.35 -9.69
C TYR A 45 -6.49 -6.27 -10.06
N GLU A 46 -7.49 -6.33 -9.20
CA GLU A 46 -8.73 -7.07 -9.41
C GLU A 46 -9.93 -6.25 -8.89
N LYS A 47 -10.99 -6.14 -9.69
CA LYS A 47 -12.26 -5.54 -9.26
C LYS A 47 -13.16 -6.66 -8.74
N VAL A 48 -13.50 -6.62 -7.45
CA VAL A 48 -14.30 -7.69 -6.80
C VAL A 48 -15.76 -7.31 -6.58
N ALA A 49 -16.07 -6.01 -6.56
CA ALA A 49 -17.42 -5.47 -6.57
C ALA A 49 -17.40 -4.09 -7.26
N ASP A 50 -18.58 -3.49 -7.48
CA ASP A 50 -18.66 -2.22 -8.23
C ASP A 50 -17.84 -1.08 -7.63
N ASN A 51 -17.76 -1.03 -6.31
CA ASN A 51 -17.03 -0.03 -5.53
C ASN A 51 -15.83 -0.61 -4.76
N ILE A 52 -15.43 -1.86 -5.06
CA ILE A 52 -14.33 -2.53 -4.35
C ILE A 52 -13.29 -3.08 -5.33
N GLY A 53 -12.06 -2.62 -5.17
CA GLY A 53 -10.88 -3.11 -5.89
C GLY A 53 -9.85 -3.67 -4.92
N ILE A 54 -9.06 -4.63 -5.38
CA ILE A 54 -7.95 -5.22 -4.62
C ILE A 54 -6.68 -5.05 -5.43
N ILE A 55 -5.64 -4.52 -4.79
CA ILE A 55 -4.28 -4.49 -5.32
C ILE A 55 -3.43 -5.42 -4.44
N SER A 56 -2.96 -6.52 -5.02
CA SER A 56 -1.96 -7.38 -4.38
C SER A 56 -0.58 -6.98 -4.86
N SER A 57 0.36 -6.79 -3.93
CA SER A 57 1.68 -6.24 -4.19
C SER A 57 2.80 -7.09 -3.62
N GLU A 58 3.91 -7.14 -4.35
CA GLU A 58 5.16 -7.75 -3.95
C GLU A 58 6.30 -6.73 -4.08
N GLU A 59 7.06 -6.55 -3.00
CA GLU A 59 8.13 -5.56 -2.91
C GLU A 59 9.37 -6.10 -2.22
N MET A 60 10.55 -5.76 -2.73
CA MET A 60 11.80 -6.02 -2.04
C MET A 60 12.20 -4.83 -1.18
N PHE A 61 12.25 -5.02 0.14
CA PHE A 61 12.89 -4.09 1.07
C PHE A 61 14.27 -4.62 1.44
N GLY A 62 15.30 -4.19 0.68
CA GLY A 62 16.63 -4.77 0.82
C GLY A 62 16.65 -6.22 0.32
N ALA A 63 16.96 -7.17 1.20
CA ALA A 63 16.97 -8.60 0.88
C ALA A 63 15.63 -9.30 1.17
N ASP A 64 14.70 -8.62 1.84
CA ASP A 64 13.45 -9.23 2.32
C ASP A 64 12.28 -8.92 1.37
N LEU A 65 11.58 -9.98 0.96
CA LEU A 65 10.34 -9.85 0.20
C LEU A 65 9.21 -9.49 1.15
N THR A 66 8.43 -8.48 0.79
CA THR A 66 7.24 -8.04 1.51
C THR A 66 6.03 -8.20 0.61
N GLN A 67 5.00 -8.85 1.14
CA GLN A 67 3.73 -9.07 0.44
C GLN A 67 2.61 -8.36 1.18
N TYR A 68 1.83 -7.57 0.45
CA TYR A 68 0.73 -6.84 1.03
C TYR A 68 -0.42 -6.65 0.05
N THR A 69 -1.58 -6.29 0.61
CA THR A 69 -2.80 -6.04 -0.13
C THR A 69 -3.34 -4.65 0.22
N LEU A 70 -3.82 -3.94 -0.80
CA LEU A 70 -4.66 -2.76 -0.65
C LEU A 70 -6.08 -3.11 -1.08
N THR A 71 -7.02 -3.13 -0.14
CA THR A 71 -8.45 -3.18 -0.46
C THR A 71 -8.95 -1.76 -0.60
N LEU A 72 -9.27 -1.35 -1.83
CA LEU A 72 -9.82 -0.05 -2.17
C LEU A 72 -11.34 -0.08 -2.03
N MET A 73 -11.90 0.89 -1.31
CA MET A 73 -13.32 1.20 -1.32
C MET A 73 -13.51 2.57 -1.93
N CYS A 74 -14.15 2.61 -3.10
CA CYS A 74 -14.33 3.83 -3.88
C CYS A 74 -15.49 4.67 -3.32
N ASP A 75 -15.21 5.93 -3.01
CA ASP A 75 -16.25 6.94 -2.75
C ASP A 75 -16.77 7.52 -4.07
N ASN A 76 -15.87 7.67 -5.05
CA ASN A 76 -16.16 8.11 -6.42
C ASN A 76 -15.09 7.56 -7.39
N ALA A 77 -15.10 8.04 -8.64
CA ALA A 77 -14.16 7.58 -9.67
C ALA A 77 -12.69 7.87 -9.38
N ASN A 78 -12.37 8.86 -8.53
CA ASN A 78 -11.02 9.35 -8.31
C ASN A 78 -10.57 9.33 -6.83
N SER A 79 -11.42 8.94 -5.89
CA SER A 79 -11.03 8.89 -4.48
C SER A 79 -11.79 7.84 -3.70
N GLY A 80 -11.23 7.51 -2.54
CA GLY A 80 -11.84 6.62 -1.57
C GLY A 80 -10.94 6.37 -0.38
N VAL A 81 -11.20 5.27 0.31
CA VAL A 81 -10.34 4.77 1.38
C VAL A 81 -9.74 3.44 0.97
N TYR A 82 -8.56 3.13 1.50
CA TYR A 82 -7.98 1.81 1.37
C TYR A 82 -7.63 1.22 2.73
N PHE A 83 -7.75 -0.10 2.81
CA PHE A 83 -7.20 -0.91 3.88
C PHE A 83 -5.94 -1.59 3.38
N TYR A 84 -4.83 -1.26 4.02
CA TYR A 84 -3.55 -1.93 3.85
C TYR A 84 -3.48 -3.13 4.78
N GLN A 85 -3.08 -4.28 4.26
CA GLN A 85 -2.78 -5.48 5.05
C GLN A 85 -1.49 -6.10 4.54
N GLN A 86 -0.51 -6.26 5.43
CA GLN A 86 0.70 -7.04 5.18
C GLN A 86 0.66 -8.27 6.06
N SER A 87 0.72 -9.44 5.45
CA SER A 87 0.80 -10.71 6.17
C SER A 87 2.24 -11.06 6.57
N ASP A 88 3.20 -10.68 5.73
CA ASP A 88 4.61 -11.09 5.84
C ASP A 88 5.57 -10.02 5.26
N GLY A 89 6.81 -10.00 5.75
CA GLY A 89 7.87 -9.08 5.31
C GLY A 89 8.40 -8.12 6.38
N VAL A 90 9.09 -7.07 5.94
CA VAL A 90 9.76 -6.12 6.85
C VAL A 90 8.75 -5.46 7.77
N ALA A 91 9.05 -5.47 9.08
CA ALA A 91 8.19 -5.02 10.18
C ALA A 91 7.00 -5.94 10.53
N GLY A 92 6.94 -7.16 9.97
CA GLY A 92 5.97 -8.20 10.35
C GLY A 92 4.55 -7.94 9.86
N SER A 93 3.56 -8.59 10.46
CA SER A 93 2.16 -8.41 10.08
C SER A 93 1.63 -7.06 10.56
N ARG A 94 1.08 -6.25 9.64
CA ARG A 94 0.58 -4.91 9.96
C ARG A 94 -0.64 -4.53 9.14
N SER A 95 -1.45 -3.63 9.68
CA SER A 95 -2.61 -3.08 8.98
C SER A 95 -2.63 -1.55 9.06
N ASN A 96 -3.19 -0.90 8.05
CA ASN A 96 -3.39 0.54 8.07
C ASN A 96 -4.64 0.91 7.27
N THR A 97 -5.25 2.05 7.60
CA THR A 97 -6.36 2.62 6.81
C THR A 97 -5.96 4.03 6.40
N SER A 98 -6.19 4.37 5.13
CA SER A 98 -5.91 5.73 4.66
C SER A 98 -6.81 6.12 3.50
N ARG A 99 -6.78 7.39 3.12
CA ARG A 99 -7.45 7.89 1.92
C ARG A 99 -6.52 7.80 0.71
N TYR A 100 -7.11 7.54 -0.45
CA TYR A 100 -6.41 7.67 -1.72
C TYR A 100 -7.11 8.68 -2.63
N PHE A 101 -6.31 9.29 -3.49
CA PHE A 101 -6.75 10.15 -4.58
C PHE A 101 -5.98 9.75 -5.84
N LEU A 102 -6.70 9.54 -6.93
CA LEU A 102 -6.12 9.33 -8.25
C LEU A 102 -5.77 10.69 -8.84
N LEU A 103 -4.50 10.87 -9.18
CA LEU A 103 -4.01 12.06 -9.84
C LEU A 103 -4.10 11.84 -11.35
N ASN A 104 -4.72 12.80 -12.04
CA ASN A 104 -4.76 12.85 -13.50
C ASN A 104 -3.45 13.37 -14.07
#